data_AF-A0A9K3HYY3-F1
#
_entry.id   AF-A0A9K3HYY3-F1
#
_cell.length_a   1.000
_cell.length_b   1.000
_cell.length_c   1.000
_cell.angle_alpha   90.00
_cell.angle_beta   90.00
_cell.angle_gamma   90.00
#
_symmetry.space_group_name_H-M   'P 1'
#
loop_
_entity.id
_entity.type
_entity.pdbx_description
1 polymer ?
#
loop_
_entity_poly.entity_id
_entity_poly.type
_entity_poly.pdbx_seq_one_letter_code
_entity_poly.pdbx_strand_id
1 'polypeptide(L)'
;MLGKTSLVYYKEDGEEDLFVGLPKCCGEDQEYVEHLFVTCGFAQTVCNLVSQWCKLPPIYAFQVRDLLDLHLYVDGSAKTKKVIQAICHMVFWCIWRCQNEAVLNQGQISMQEIMGDVKGLSFLLIKAHPKQLNLDWDIWGSFNVHRVRW
;
A
#
# COMPACT_ATOMS: atom_id res chain seq x y z
N MET A 1 19.87 21.09 12.35
CA MET A 1 19.09 20.04 13.05
C MET A 1 17.77 20.64 13.48
N LEU A 2 16.68 19.87 13.33
CA LEU A 2 15.27 20.17 13.63
C LEU A 2 14.52 21.06 12.62
N GLY A 3 13.79 20.40 11.72
CA GLY A 3 12.61 20.95 11.05
C GLY A 3 11.45 20.02 11.35
N LYS A 4 10.55 20.46 12.24
CA LYS A 4 9.39 19.70 12.74
C LYS A 4 8.47 19.33 11.57
N THR A 5 8.17 18.04 11.41
CA THR A 5 7.05 17.57 10.60
C THR A 5 5.77 17.80 11.40
N SER A 6 5.23 19.01 11.31
CA SER A 6 3.85 19.32 11.69
C SER A 6 3.37 20.37 10.72
N LEU A 7 2.77 19.94 9.61
CA LEU A 7 2.02 20.82 8.73
C LEU A 7 0.60 20.87 9.27
N VAL A 8 0.39 21.79 10.23
CA VAL A 8 -0.95 22.30 10.56
C VAL A 8 -0.96 23.73 10.05
N TYR A 9 -1.67 23.98 8.96
CA TYR A 9 -1.89 25.34 8.44
C TYR A 9 -3.25 25.83 8.91
N TYR A 10 -3.26 26.99 9.55
CA TYR A 10 -4.48 27.71 9.94
C TYR A 10 -4.86 28.68 8.82
N LYS A 11 -6.15 28.79 8.52
CA LYS A 11 -6.73 29.87 7.70
C LYS A 11 -7.24 30.98 8.63
N GLU A 12 -7.21 32.24 8.18
CA GLU A 12 -7.58 33.44 8.99
C GLU A 12 -9.08 33.55 9.33
N ASP A 13 -9.87 32.52 9.01
CA ASP A 13 -11.31 32.49 9.16
C ASP A 13 -11.59 31.39 10.18
N GLY A 14 -11.87 31.74 11.44
CA GLY A 14 -11.87 30.85 12.62
C GLY A 14 -12.93 29.73 12.65
N GLU A 15 -12.96 28.88 11.63
CA GLU A 15 -13.78 27.69 11.52
C GLU A 15 -12.86 26.46 11.61
N GLU A 16 -13.04 25.66 12.66
CA GLU A 16 -12.24 24.46 12.93
C GLU A 16 -12.63 23.29 12.01
N ASP A 17 -12.32 23.40 10.71
CA ASP A 17 -12.30 22.23 9.83
C ASP A 17 -10.88 21.65 9.81
N LEU A 18 -10.66 20.69 10.71
CA LEU A 18 -9.48 19.84 10.71
C LEU A 18 -9.47 19.04 9.39
N PHE A 19 -8.32 19.00 8.71
CA PHE A 19 -8.05 18.34 7.40
C PHE A 19 -8.29 19.21 6.15
N VAL A 20 -7.42 20.20 5.96
CA VAL A 20 -7.17 20.81 4.65
C VAL A 20 -6.73 19.70 3.69
N GLY A 21 -7.59 19.41 2.70
CA GLY A 21 -7.48 18.29 1.78
C GLY A 21 -6.12 18.15 1.10
N LEU A 22 -5.45 17.04 1.39
CA LEU A 22 -4.40 16.49 0.53
C LEU A 22 -4.98 16.39 -0.89
N PRO A 23 -4.26 16.73 -1.99
CA PRO A 23 -4.74 16.43 -3.33
C PRO A 23 -5.09 14.96 -3.46
N LYS A 24 -6.38 14.77 -3.72
CA LYS A 24 -7.05 13.51 -3.68
C LYS A 24 -6.57 12.66 -4.83
N CYS A 25 -5.96 11.51 -4.56
CA CYS A 25 -5.64 10.54 -5.60
C CYS A 25 -6.91 10.07 -6.35
N CYS A 26 -8.07 10.22 -5.71
CA CYS A 26 -9.39 9.87 -6.26
C CYS A 26 -10.23 11.08 -6.72
N GLY A 27 -9.83 12.32 -6.43
CA GLY A 27 -10.59 13.52 -6.75
C GLY A 27 -11.85 13.78 -5.87
N GLU A 28 -12.12 12.99 -4.83
CA GLU A 28 -13.35 13.09 -4.02
C GLU A 28 -13.21 13.94 -2.74
N ASP A 29 -14.29 14.62 -2.33
CA ASP A 29 -14.19 15.72 -1.35
C ASP A 29 -13.85 15.36 0.10
N GLN A 30 -14.02 14.11 0.52
CA GLN A 30 -13.88 13.70 1.91
C GLN A 30 -13.01 12.44 2.04
N GLU A 31 -11.77 12.62 2.49
CA GLU A 31 -10.83 11.50 2.68
C GLU A 31 -10.73 11.11 4.17
N TYR A 32 -11.51 10.10 4.57
CA TYR A 32 -11.27 9.36 5.81
C TYR A 32 -10.19 8.30 5.60
N VAL A 33 -9.56 7.81 6.67
CA VAL A 33 -8.52 6.77 6.60
C VAL A 33 -9.00 5.54 5.82
N GLU A 34 -10.25 5.14 6.00
CA GLU A 34 -10.89 4.04 5.28
C GLU A 34 -11.05 4.36 3.79
N HIS A 35 -11.49 5.58 3.45
CA HIS A 35 -11.59 6.01 2.06
C HIS A 35 -10.22 6.00 1.37
N LEU A 36 -9.23 6.56 2.04
CA LEU A 36 -7.88 6.74 1.58
C LEU A 36 -7.20 5.42 1.18
N PHE A 37 -7.35 4.42 2.03
CA PHE A 37 -6.61 3.17 1.91
C PHE A 37 -7.42 1.99 1.37
N VAL A 38 -8.74 2.09 1.38
CA VAL A 38 -9.59 0.91 1.15
C VAL A 38 -10.73 1.19 0.18
N THR A 39 -11.53 2.22 0.42
CA THR A 39 -12.79 2.37 -0.33
C THR A 39 -12.70 3.27 -1.55
N CYS A 40 -11.64 4.08 -1.72
CA CYS A 40 -11.49 4.87 -2.93
C CYS A 40 -11.20 3.96 -4.14
N GLY A 41 -11.72 4.33 -5.32
CA GLY A 41 -11.58 3.51 -6.54
C GLY A 41 -10.11 3.25 -6.92
N PHE A 42 -9.23 4.19 -6.59
CA PHE A 42 -7.78 4.03 -6.72
C PHE A 42 -7.25 2.90 -5.83
N ALA A 43 -7.51 2.92 -4.53
CA ALA A 43 -7.06 1.89 -3.59
C ALA A 43 -7.65 0.52 -3.91
N GLN A 44 -8.93 0.47 -4.29
CA GLN A 44 -9.59 -0.76 -4.74
C GLN A 44 -8.90 -1.34 -5.97
N THR A 45 -8.51 -0.49 -6.93
CA THR A 45 -7.78 -0.92 -8.13
C THR A 45 -6.42 -1.50 -7.77
N VAL A 46 -5.66 -0.83 -6.87
CA VAL A 46 -4.38 -1.34 -6.38
C VAL A 46 -4.57 -2.70 -5.68
N CYS A 47 -5.55 -2.82 -4.79
CA CYS A 47 -5.85 -4.08 -4.10
C CYS A 47 -6.19 -5.22 -5.07
N ASN A 48 -6.99 -4.94 -6.12
CA ASN A 48 -7.32 -5.92 -7.15
C ASN A 48 -6.11 -6.34 -8.00
N LEU A 49 -5.24 -5.40 -8.37
CA LEU A 49 -4.00 -5.74 -9.10
C LEU A 49 -3.04 -6.56 -8.23
N VAL A 50 -2.98 -6.26 -6.93
CA VAL A 50 -2.21 -7.03 -5.95
C VAL A 50 -2.79 -8.43 -5.78
N SER A 51 -4.11 -8.59 -5.70
CA SER A 51 -4.74 -9.91 -5.57
C SER A 51 -4.45 -10.77 -6.80
N GLN A 52 -4.54 -10.20 -8.00
CA GLN A 52 -4.19 -10.90 -9.25
C GLN A 52 -2.72 -11.31 -9.28
N TRP A 53 -1.81 -10.39 -8.95
CA TRP A 53 -0.38 -10.71 -8.88
C TRP A 53 -0.09 -11.81 -7.86
N CYS A 54 -0.70 -11.72 -6.67
CA CYS A 54 -0.53 -12.69 -5.60
C CYS A 54 -1.28 -14.01 -5.81
N LYS A 55 -2.04 -14.14 -6.91
CA LYS A 55 -2.89 -15.31 -7.23
C LYS A 55 -3.91 -15.60 -6.12
N LEU A 56 -4.44 -14.53 -5.52
CA LEU A 56 -5.49 -14.58 -4.51
C LEU A 56 -6.86 -14.34 -5.17
N PRO A 57 -7.95 -14.78 -4.51
CA PRO A 57 -9.28 -14.27 -4.83
C PRO A 57 -9.31 -12.73 -4.76
N PRO A 58 -10.22 -12.07 -5.50
CA PRO A 58 -10.37 -10.62 -5.45
C PRO A 58 -10.52 -10.13 -4.00
N ILE A 59 -9.74 -9.10 -3.64
CA ILE A 59 -9.75 -8.54 -2.30
C ILE A 59 -10.88 -7.52 -2.21
N TYR A 60 -11.90 -7.83 -1.40
CA TYR A 60 -12.96 -6.91 -1.04
C TYR A 60 -12.73 -6.45 0.39
N ALA A 61 -12.30 -5.21 0.54
CA ALA A 61 -12.06 -4.59 1.83
C ALA A 61 -12.95 -3.35 1.97
N PHE A 62 -13.47 -3.14 3.19
CA PHE A 62 -14.28 -1.99 3.55
C PHE A 62 -13.64 -1.19 4.69
N GLN A 63 -12.76 -1.84 5.47
CA GLN A 63 -11.98 -1.24 6.54
C GLN A 63 -10.50 -1.59 6.37
N VAL A 64 -9.62 -0.75 6.92
CA VAL A 64 -8.16 -0.99 6.93
C VAL A 64 -7.83 -2.35 7.54
N ARG A 65 -8.60 -2.77 8.55
CA ARG A 65 -8.48 -4.06 9.21
C ARG A 65 -8.62 -5.23 8.23
N ASP A 66 -9.51 -5.15 7.24
CA ASP A 66 -9.76 -6.24 6.30
C ASP A 66 -8.49 -6.58 5.48
N LEU A 67 -7.71 -5.54 5.12
CA LEU A 67 -6.44 -5.69 4.44
C LEU A 67 -5.31 -6.15 5.37
N LEU A 68 -5.28 -5.67 6.62
CA LEU A 68 -4.28 -6.11 7.61
C LEU A 68 -4.46 -7.58 7.98
N ASP A 69 -5.71 -8.01 8.11
CA ASP A 69 -6.09 -9.37 8.48
C ASP A 69 -6.17 -10.30 7.25
N LEU A 70 -5.95 -9.80 6.03
CA LEU A 70 -5.99 -10.58 4.79
C LEU A 70 -5.16 -11.88 4.89
N HIS A 71 -3.96 -11.79 5.48
CA HIS A 71 -3.07 -12.93 5.65
C HIS A 71 -3.66 -14.09 6.48
N LEU A 72 -4.65 -13.83 7.33
CA LEU A 72 -5.33 -14.86 8.12
C LEU A 72 -6.21 -15.73 7.23
N TYR A 73 -6.83 -15.13 6.21
CA TYR A 73 -7.78 -15.76 5.29
C TYR A 73 -7.14 -16.35 4.04
N VAL A 74 -5.83 -16.14 3.83
CA VAL A 74 -5.08 -16.77 2.75
C VAL A 74 -4.69 -18.19 3.13
N ASP A 75 -4.95 -19.14 2.22
CA ASP A 75 -4.45 -20.50 2.32
C ASP A 75 -2.94 -20.58 2.07
N GLY A 76 -2.25 -21.41 2.84
CA GLY A 76 -0.83 -21.68 2.64
C GLY A 76 -0.01 -21.74 3.92
N SER A 77 1.31 -21.78 3.74
CA SER A 77 2.25 -21.90 4.86
C SER A 77 2.28 -20.64 5.73
N ALA A 78 2.71 -20.78 6.99
CA ALA A 78 2.95 -19.63 7.87
C ALA A 78 3.91 -18.59 7.26
N LYS A 79 4.84 -19.03 6.40
CA LYS A 79 5.75 -18.13 5.68
C LYS A 79 5.00 -17.37 4.57
N THR A 80 4.15 -18.05 3.80
CA THR A 80 3.27 -17.42 2.79
C THR A 80 2.38 -16.34 3.42
N LYS A 81 1.77 -16.62 4.59
CA LYS A 81 0.97 -15.62 5.31
C LYS A 81 1.78 -14.38 5.68
N LYS A 82 3.01 -14.56 6.20
CA LYS A 82 3.93 -13.44 6.50
C LYS A 82 4.31 -12.63 5.27
N VAL A 83 4.51 -13.31 4.13
CA VAL A 83 4.79 -12.66 2.85
C VAL A 83 3.61 -11.77 2.41
N ILE A 84 2.39 -12.30 2.45
CA ILE A 84 1.19 -11.52 2.14
C ILE A 84 1.04 -10.32 3.07
N GLN A 85 1.24 -10.52 4.37
CA GLN A 85 1.20 -9.43 5.34
C GLN A 85 2.21 -8.32 5.02
N ALA A 86 3.45 -8.69 4.66
CA ALA A 86 4.46 -7.72 4.24
C ALA A 86 4.06 -6.97 2.96
N ILE A 87 3.44 -7.64 2.00
CA ILE A 87 2.91 -7.00 0.79
C ILE A 87 1.80 -6.01 1.15
N CYS A 88 0.84 -6.39 2.02
CA CYS A 88 -0.22 -5.49 2.47
C CYS A 88 0.35 -4.22 3.11
N HIS A 89 1.39 -4.34 3.94
CA HIS A 89 2.06 -3.16 4.50
C HIS A 89 2.68 -2.27 3.40
N MET A 90 3.26 -2.85 2.36
CA MET A 90 3.82 -2.08 1.24
C MET A 90 2.74 -1.44 0.37
N VAL A 91 1.56 -2.06 0.24
CA VAL A 91 0.41 -1.44 -0.41
C VAL A 91 0.01 -0.16 0.31
N PHE A 92 -0.20 -0.22 1.64
CA PHE A 92 -0.51 0.96 2.44
C PHE A 92 0.56 2.04 2.30
N TRP A 93 1.83 1.65 2.39
CA TRP A 93 2.95 2.57 2.24
C TRP A 93 2.96 3.27 0.88
N CYS A 94 2.77 2.53 -0.22
CA CYS A 94 2.79 3.09 -1.57
C CYS A 94 1.59 4.01 -1.84
N ILE A 95 0.40 3.64 -1.35
CA ILE A 95 -0.80 4.50 -1.42
C ILE A 95 -0.56 5.80 -0.65
N TRP A 96 -0.07 5.71 0.59
CA TRP A 96 0.23 6.89 1.40
C TRP A 96 1.32 7.77 0.78
N ARG A 97 2.39 7.16 0.26
CA ARG A 97 3.48 7.90 -0.41
C ARG A 97 2.96 8.63 -1.65
N CYS A 98 2.15 7.97 -2.47
CA CYS A 98 1.57 8.54 -3.67
C CYS A 98 0.74 9.79 -3.35
N GLN A 99 -0.03 9.76 -2.27
CA GLN A 99 -0.79 10.93 -1.80
C GLN A 99 0.10 12.07 -1.37
N ASN A 100 1.13 11.79 -0.58
CA ASN A 100 2.08 12.82 -0.17
C ASN A 100 2.82 13.44 -1.36
N GLU A 101 3.16 12.65 -2.37
CA GLU A 101 3.80 13.14 -3.59
C GLU A 101 2.85 13.98 -4.45
N ALA A 102 1.57 13.61 -4.53
CA ALA A 102 0.55 14.44 -5.19
C ALA A 102 0.43 15.82 -4.52
N VAL A 103 0.54 15.88 -3.18
CA VAL A 103 0.52 17.12 -2.38
C VAL A 103 1.71 18.00 -2.70
N LEU A 104 2.89 17.39 -2.80
CA LEU A 104 4.14 18.12 -2.91
C LEU A 104 4.47 18.51 -4.37
N ASN A 105 4.15 17.65 -5.33
CA ASN A 105 4.70 17.74 -6.69
C ASN A 105 3.65 17.76 -7.81
N GLN A 106 2.34 17.70 -7.50
CA GLN A 106 1.25 17.70 -8.51
C GLN A 106 1.44 16.64 -9.62
N GLY A 107 2.13 15.54 -9.31
CA GLY A 107 2.47 14.49 -10.26
C GLY A 107 1.26 13.68 -10.70
N GLN A 108 1.30 13.15 -11.92
CA GLN A 108 0.31 12.18 -12.39
C GLN A 108 0.57 10.83 -11.72
N ILE A 109 -0.52 10.19 -11.28
CA ILE A 109 -0.44 8.92 -10.56
C ILE A 109 -0.48 7.77 -11.57
N SER A 110 0.60 7.00 -11.67
CA SER A 110 0.65 5.82 -12.54
C SER A 110 0.44 4.52 -11.76
N MET A 111 -0.61 3.78 -12.11
CA MET A 111 -0.85 2.44 -11.54
C MET A 111 0.33 1.48 -11.79
N GLN A 112 1.03 1.63 -12.91
CA GLN A 112 2.18 0.80 -13.23
C GLN A 112 3.36 1.08 -12.29
N GLU A 113 3.58 2.35 -11.96
CA GLU A 113 4.63 2.76 -11.00
C GLU A 113 4.31 2.23 -9.61
N ILE A 114 3.09 2.42 -9.13
CA ILE A 114 2.67 1.90 -7.81
C ILE A 114 2.80 0.39 -7.73
N MET A 115 2.37 -0.35 -8.76
CA MET A 115 2.55 -1.80 -8.76
C MET A 115 4.03 -2.21 -8.84
N GLY A 116 4.85 -1.45 -9.55
CA GLY A 116 6.31 -1.62 -9.57
C GLY A 116 6.92 -1.40 -8.19
N ASP A 117 6.53 -0.34 -7.51
CA ASP A 117 6.96 0.01 -6.15
C ASP A 117 6.52 -1.03 -5.13
N VAL A 118 5.25 -1.44 -5.16
CA VAL A 118 4.73 -2.49 -4.27
C VAL A 118 5.57 -3.75 -4.43
N LYS A 119 5.83 -4.21 -5.67
CA LYS A 119 6.65 -5.40 -5.94
C LYS A 119 8.11 -5.20 -5.50
N GLY A 120 8.72 -4.06 -5.83
CA GLY A 120 10.11 -3.75 -5.53
C GLY A 120 10.40 -3.61 -4.05
N LEU A 121 9.62 -2.79 -3.34
CA LEU A 121 9.80 -2.53 -1.92
C LEU A 121 9.49 -3.77 -1.07
N SER A 122 8.46 -4.53 -1.42
CA SER A 122 8.16 -5.79 -0.73
C SER A 122 9.24 -6.85 -0.95
N PHE A 123 9.79 -6.95 -2.16
CA PHE A 123 10.95 -7.81 -2.44
C PHE A 123 12.15 -7.43 -1.57
N LEU A 124 12.50 -6.15 -1.53
CA LEU A 124 13.62 -5.65 -0.73
C LEU A 124 13.40 -5.91 0.76
N LEU A 125 12.19 -5.65 1.28
CA LEU A 125 11.83 -5.89 2.69
C LEU A 125 12.02 -7.36 3.07
N ILE A 126 11.55 -8.29 2.23
CA ILE A 126 11.63 -9.72 2.52
C ILE A 126 13.06 -10.22 2.35
N LYS A 127 13.77 -9.78 1.31
CA LYS A 127 15.16 -10.18 1.03
C LYS A 127 16.15 -9.64 2.07
N ALA A 128 15.86 -8.47 2.66
CA ALA A 128 16.64 -7.93 3.77
C ALA A 128 16.58 -8.81 5.04
N HIS A 129 15.61 -9.72 5.14
CA HIS A 129 15.52 -10.64 6.25
C HIS A 129 16.59 -11.75 6.12
N PRO A 130 17.47 -11.98 7.12
CA PRO A 130 18.66 -12.85 7.00
C PRO A 130 18.39 -14.30 6.55
N LYS A 131 17.18 -14.79 6.79
CA LYS A 131 16.74 -16.15 6.43
C LYS A 131 16.27 -16.28 4.96
N GLN A 132 16.29 -15.21 4.16
CA GLN A 132 15.66 -15.14 2.84
C GLN A 132 16.64 -14.95 1.66
N LEU A 133 17.83 -15.54 1.78
CA LEU A 133 18.90 -15.41 0.79
C LEU A 133 18.56 -15.97 -0.61
N ASN A 134 17.65 -16.95 -0.68
CA ASN A 134 17.30 -17.65 -1.92
C ASN A 134 16.15 -16.99 -2.72
N LEU A 135 15.70 -15.80 -2.31
CA LEU A 135 14.62 -15.09 -3.01
C LEU A 135 15.18 -14.35 -4.24
N ASP A 136 14.74 -14.81 -5.42
CA ASP A 136 15.03 -14.21 -6.71
C ASP A 136 13.86 -13.34 -7.20
N TRP A 137 14.16 -12.29 -7.96
CA TRP A 137 13.17 -11.43 -8.60
C TRP A 137 12.27 -12.21 -9.57
N ASP A 138 12.79 -13.19 -10.32
CA ASP A 138 11.97 -13.95 -11.27
C ASP A 138 10.89 -14.77 -10.55
N ILE A 139 11.23 -15.32 -9.39
CA ILE A 139 10.28 -16.03 -8.52
C ILE A 139 9.29 -15.05 -7.92
N TRP A 140 9.76 -13.89 -7.47
CA TRP A 140 8.94 -12.87 -6.83
C TRP A 140 7.96 -12.17 -7.78
N GLY A 141 8.45 -11.68 -8.91
CA GLY A 141 7.68 -10.95 -9.92
C GLY A 141 6.55 -11.79 -10.50
N SER A 142 6.74 -13.11 -10.60
CA SER A 142 5.72 -14.08 -11.02
C SER A 142 4.90 -14.68 -9.86
N PHE A 143 5.16 -14.23 -8.63
CA PHE A 143 4.58 -14.70 -7.38
C PHE A 143 4.58 -16.24 -7.26
N ASN A 144 5.73 -16.85 -7.55
CA ASN A 144 5.97 -18.28 -7.42
C ASN A 144 6.61 -18.61 -6.06
N VAL A 145 6.14 -17.97 -4.99
CA VAL A 145 6.69 -18.05 -3.62
C VAL A 145 6.72 -19.46 -3.02
N HIS A 146 5.93 -20.38 -3.57
CA HIS A 146 5.98 -21.82 -3.24
C HIS A 146 7.30 -22.50 -3.67
N ARG A 147 8.05 -21.91 -4.62
CA ARG A 147 9.35 -22.43 -5.08
C ARG A 147 10.53 -21.98 -4.22
N VAL A 148 10.33 -21.01 -3.34
CA VAL A 148 11.39 -20.47 -2.49
C VAL A 148 11.72 -21.50 -1.40
N ARG A 149 12.99 -21.87 -1.31
CA ARG A 149 13.53 -22.63 -0.17
C ARG A 149 13.86 -21.64 0.94
N TRP A 150 12.85 -21.40 1.78
CA TRP A 150 12.82 -20.46 2.89
C TRP A 150 13.61 -20.88 4.13
#